data_AF-A0A918TFN3-F1
#
_entry.id   AF-A0A918TFN3-F1
#
_cell.length_a   1.000
_cell.length_b   1.000
_cell.length_c   1.000
_cell.angle_alpha   90.00
_cell.angle_beta   90.00
_cell.angle_gamma   90.00
#
_symmetry.space_group_name_H-M   'P 1'
#
loop_
_entity.id
_entity.type
_entity.pdbx_description
1 polymer ?
#
loop_
_entity_poly.entity_id
_entity_poly.type
_entity_poly.pdbx_seq_one_letter_code
_entity_poly.pdbx_strand_id
1 'polypeptide(L)'
;MEEAQSEFASKLEASLSNEDGPGVTAEDLEAHRDSVNAAADKMGGKLGEAIRAVSALEDDSGEDLAKLDEFVEKFVEAIDWSTLEEADDYDERRALLEEYKEFNEQMIAEQKNRPAEVKKALDQINYEGDERRDFETGVRRKLAKIFTPFATIRQCDIEICDSSVRVLNMLEESKGTWEWDTENDQILFENDDDIELFNAEMALFDEFAMKQAEAQSALVEAIR
;
A
#
# COMPACT_ATOMS: atom_id res chain seq x y z
N MET A 1 -24.16 9.04 -12.27
CA MET A 1 -24.24 7.74 -11.57
C MET A 1 -23.44 6.72 -12.35
N GLU A 2 -23.66 6.60 -13.68
CA GLU A 2 -22.80 5.86 -14.65
C GLU A 2 -21.28 6.10 -14.53
N GLU A 3 -20.82 7.29 -14.10
CA GLU A 3 -19.38 7.58 -14.02
C GLU A 3 -18.71 7.07 -12.74
N ALA A 4 -19.41 6.91 -11.61
CA ALA A 4 -18.75 6.84 -10.30
C ALA A 4 -18.00 5.52 -10.03
N GLN A 5 -18.55 4.36 -10.41
CA GLN A 5 -17.92 3.06 -10.13
C GLN A 5 -16.85 2.70 -11.17
N SER A 6 -17.10 2.96 -12.46
CA SER A 6 -16.09 2.79 -13.52
C SER A 6 -14.92 3.76 -13.33
N GLU A 7 -15.19 5.01 -12.95
CA GLU A 7 -14.15 5.97 -12.56
C GLU A 7 -13.49 5.56 -11.24
N PHE A 8 -14.19 4.92 -10.31
CA PHE A 8 -13.61 4.38 -9.07
C PHE A 8 -12.68 3.20 -9.34
N ALA A 9 -13.13 2.15 -10.04
CA ALA A 9 -12.30 1.00 -10.38
C ALA A 9 -11.08 1.44 -11.20
N SER A 10 -11.26 2.35 -12.16
CA SER A 10 -10.15 2.92 -12.93
C SER A 10 -9.22 3.81 -12.10
N LYS A 11 -9.74 4.66 -11.19
CA LYS A 11 -8.91 5.48 -10.28
C LYS A 11 -8.19 4.64 -9.25
N LEU A 12 -8.83 3.60 -8.76
CA LEU A 12 -8.30 2.70 -7.75
C LEU A 12 -7.26 1.77 -8.38
N GLU A 13 -7.55 1.21 -9.55
CA GLU A 13 -6.57 0.51 -10.37
C GLU A 13 -5.39 1.45 -10.66
N ALA A 14 -5.61 2.66 -11.20
CA ALA A 14 -4.53 3.63 -11.44
C ALA A 14 -3.75 4.06 -10.17
N SER A 15 -4.42 4.14 -9.01
CA SER A 15 -3.81 4.46 -7.71
C SER A 15 -2.99 3.30 -7.16
N LEU A 16 -3.43 2.06 -7.40
CA LEU A 16 -2.79 0.84 -6.90
C LEU A 16 -1.73 0.28 -7.85
N SER A 17 -1.92 0.41 -9.17
CA SER A 17 -1.08 -0.16 -10.24
C SER A 17 0.09 0.75 -10.66
N ASN A 18 0.21 1.94 -10.07
CA ASN A 18 1.16 2.98 -10.48
C ASN A 18 1.01 3.43 -11.95
N GLU A 19 -0.06 3.10 -12.68
CA GLU A 19 -0.16 3.36 -14.12
C GLU A 19 -0.24 4.86 -14.48
N ASP A 20 -0.75 5.73 -13.60
CA ASP A 20 -0.81 7.19 -13.81
C ASP A 20 -0.01 8.02 -12.79
N GLY A 21 0.69 7.37 -11.85
CA GLY A 21 1.49 8.02 -10.81
C GLY A 21 3.00 7.80 -10.99
N PRO A 22 3.87 8.68 -10.46
CA PRO A 22 5.30 8.44 -10.41
C PRO A 22 5.61 7.37 -9.34
N GLY A 23 5.18 6.12 -9.56
CA GLY A 23 5.50 4.99 -8.69
C GLY A 23 7.01 4.73 -8.65
N VAL A 24 7.46 4.12 -7.55
CA VAL A 24 8.85 3.66 -7.43
C VAL A 24 8.94 2.30 -8.12
N THR A 25 9.65 2.23 -9.25
CA THR A 25 9.80 0.98 -10.01
C THR A 25 10.90 0.09 -9.42
N ALA A 26 10.91 -1.20 -9.79
CA ALA A 26 12.02 -2.10 -9.49
C ALA A 26 13.37 -1.56 -10.03
N GLU A 27 13.35 -0.90 -11.19
CA GLU A 27 14.52 -0.25 -11.79
C GLU A 27 14.99 0.96 -10.95
N ASP A 28 14.06 1.75 -10.40
CA ASP A 28 14.40 2.86 -9.49
C ASP A 28 15.05 2.36 -8.19
N LEU A 29 14.59 1.23 -7.67
CA LEU A 29 15.16 0.60 -6.47
C LEU A 29 16.55 0.02 -6.75
N GLU A 30 16.73 -0.63 -7.90
CA GLU A 30 18.03 -1.13 -8.35
C GLU A 30 19.01 0.03 -8.55
N ALA A 31 18.60 1.10 -9.22
CA ALA A 31 19.41 2.30 -9.40
C ALA A 31 19.73 3.00 -8.07
N HIS A 32 18.79 3.03 -7.11
CA HIS A 32 19.03 3.55 -5.77
C HIS A 32 20.10 2.72 -5.05
N ARG A 33 19.97 1.39 -5.10
CA ARG A 33 20.90 0.44 -4.49
C ARG A 33 22.31 0.58 -5.06
N ASP A 34 22.44 0.66 -6.38
CA ASP A 34 23.72 0.86 -7.05
C ASP A 34 24.38 2.19 -6.65
N SER A 35 23.59 3.25 -6.55
CA SER A 35 24.05 4.56 -6.08
C SER A 35 24.53 4.50 -4.62
N VAL A 36 23.79 3.81 -3.74
CA VAL A 36 24.15 3.63 -2.33
C VAL A 36 25.43 2.78 -2.18
N ASN A 37 25.58 1.71 -2.97
CA ASN A 37 26.78 0.89 -3.00
C ASN A 37 28.01 1.67 -3.51
N ALA A 38 27.85 2.44 -4.59
CA ALA A 38 28.91 3.31 -5.09
C ALA A 38 29.31 4.39 -4.09
N ALA A 39 28.33 4.96 -3.36
CA ALA A 39 28.61 5.90 -2.27
C ALA A 39 29.35 5.24 -1.12
N ALA A 40 28.98 4.01 -0.74
CA ALA A 40 29.67 3.23 0.28
C ALA A 40 31.13 2.93 -0.09
N ASP A 41 31.38 2.56 -1.35
CA ASP A 41 32.73 2.32 -1.88
C ASP A 41 33.60 3.57 -1.83
N LYS A 42 33.02 4.73 -2.17
CA LYS A 42 33.71 6.02 -2.15
C LYS A 42 34.06 6.48 -0.73
N MET A 43 33.18 6.22 0.24
CA MET A 43 33.41 6.56 1.64
C MET A 43 34.47 5.65 2.28
N GLY A 44 34.42 4.35 1.98
CA GLY A 44 35.34 3.35 2.53
C GLY A 44 35.26 3.19 4.05
N GLY A 45 36.10 2.30 4.59
CA GLY A 45 36.21 2.06 6.03
C GLY A 45 34.89 1.67 6.71
N LYS A 46 34.77 2.04 8.00
CA LYS A 46 33.61 1.70 8.84
C LYS A 46 32.32 2.40 8.42
N LEU A 47 32.41 3.61 7.86
CA LEU A 47 31.26 4.34 7.34
C LEU A 47 30.71 3.69 6.06
N GLY A 48 31.57 3.22 5.16
CA GLY A 48 31.16 2.41 4.01
C GLY A 48 30.49 1.10 4.42
N GLU A 49 31.04 0.40 5.42
CA GLU A 49 30.42 -0.80 6.01
C GLU A 49 29.03 -0.49 6.61
N ALA A 50 28.87 0.63 7.32
CA ALA A 50 27.59 1.07 7.89
C ALA A 50 26.53 1.37 6.82
N ILE A 51 26.93 2.05 5.72
CA ILE A 51 26.02 2.33 4.61
C ILE A 51 25.54 1.02 3.97
N ARG A 52 26.42 0.06 3.71
CA ARG A 52 26.02 -1.25 3.14
C ARG A 52 25.13 -2.05 4.10
N ALA A 53 25.44 -2.03 5.40
CA ALA A 53 24.64 -2.75 6.39
C ALA A 53 23.20 -2.21 6.50
N VAL A 54 23.01 -0.89 6.35
CA VAL A 54 21.67 -0.28 6.29
C VAL A 54 21.01 -0.53 4.93
N SER A 55 21.74 -0.47 3.82
CA SER A 55 21.20 -0.74 2.49
C SER A 55 20.73 -2.18 2.32
N ALA A 56 21.39 -3.14 2.97
CA ALA A 56 20.93 -4.54 2.98
C ALA A 56 19.56 -4.72 3.63
N LEU A 57 19.12 -3.81 4.50
CA LEU A 57 17.75 -3.80 5.03
C LEU A 57 16.73 -3.32 4.00
N GLU A 58 17.16 -2.67 2.92
CA GLU A 58 16.28 -2.26 1.81
C GLU A 58 16.02 -3.43 0.85
N ASP A 59 16.91 -4.44 0.80
CA ASP A 59 16.76 -5.64 -0.06
C ASP A 59 15.52 -6.48 0.30
N ASP A 60 15.18 -6.58 1.59
CA ASP A 60 13.97 -7.26 2.06
C ASP A 60 12.68 -6.61 1.49
N SER A 61 12.74 -5.31 1.19
CA SER A 61 11.59 -4.57 0.63
C SER A 61 11.24 -4.97 -0.81
N GLY A 62 12.15 -5.61 -1.54
CA GLY A 62 11.92 -6.04 -2.92
C GLY A 62 10.94 -7.22 -3.03
N GLU A 63 10.99 -8.16 -2.08
CA GLU A 63 10.02 -9.25 -2.01
C GLU A 63 8.63 -8.74 -1.60
N ASP A 64 8.57 -7.75 -0.71
CA ASP A 64 7.31 -7.14 -0.28
C ASP A 64 6.63 -6.36 -1.40
N LEU A 65 7.41 -5.70 -2.28
CA LEU A 65 6.85 -5.00 -3.45
C LEU A 65 6.29 -5.98 -4.49
N ALA A 66 6.98 -7.08 -4.76
CA ALA A 66 6.45 -8.09 -5.67
C ALA A 66 5.16 -8.73 -5.14
N LYS A 67 5.08 -8.98 -3.82
CA LYS A 67 3.85 -9.45 -3.17
C LYS A 67 2.75 -8.40 -3.21
N LEU A 68 3.10 -7.13 -3.03
CA LEU A 68 2.16 -6.03 -3.10
C LEU A 68 1.48 -5.97 -4.48
N ASP A 69 2.25 -6.08 -5.57
CA ASP A 69 1.70 -6.07 -6.93
C ASP A 69 0.72 -7.25 -7.13
N GLU A 70 1.08 -8.45 -6.67
CA GLU A 70 0.18 -9.62 -6.71
C GLU A 70 -1.11 -9.39 -5.91
N PHE A 71 -1.00 -8.76 -4.73
CA PHE A 71 -2.17 -8.44 -3.91
C PHE A 71 -3.05 -7.37 -4.55
N VAL A 72 -2.47 -6.38 -5.25
CA VAL A 72 -3.23 -5.34 -5.95
C VAL A 72 -4.09 -5.95 -7.06
N GLU A 73 -3.52 -6.83 -7.89
CA GLU A 73 -4.27 -7.53 -8.94
C GLU A 73 -5.45 -8.31 -8.35
N LYS A 74 -5.18 -9.12 -7.32
CA LYS A 74 -6.19 -9.90 -6.58
C LYS A 74 -7.23 -9.01 -5.90
N PHE A 75 -6.83 -7.86 -5.39
CA PHE A 75 -7.72 -6.93 -4.72
C PHE A 75 -8.72 -6.32 -5.73
N VAL A 76 -8.26 -5.94 -6.92
CA VAL A 76 -9.13 -5.44 -8.00
C VAL A 76 -10.18 -6.49 -8.39
N GLU A 77 -9.76 -7.75 -8.53
CA GLU A 77 -10.70 -8.87 -8.75
C GLU A 77 -11.70 -9.03 -7.58
N ALA A 78 -11.22 -8.91 -6.33
CA ALA A 78 -12.07 -9.10 -5.16
C ALA A 78 -13.18 -8.05 -5.03
N ILE A 79 -12.94 -6.82 -5.49
CA ILE A 79 -13.92 -5.72 -5.47
C ILE A 79 -14.75 -5.60 -6.76
N ASP A 80 -14.53 -6.46 -7.75
CA ASP A 80 -15.36 -6.51 -8.95
C ASP A 80 -16.70 -7.20 -8.64
N TRP A 81 -17.68 -6.44 -8.18
CA TRP A 81 -18.98 -6.99 -7.77
C TRP A 81 -19.81 -7.55 -8.92
N SER A 82 -19.44 -7.27 -10.18
CA SER A 82 -20.15 -7.78 -11.37
C SER A 82 -20.10 -9.31 -11.49
N THR A 83 -19.10 -9.92 -10.84
CA THR A 83 -18.84 -11.36 -10.87
C THR A 83 -19.27 -12.08 -9.58
N LEU A 84 -20.09 -11.44 -8.73
CA LEU A 84 -20.69 -12.07 -7.54
C LEU A 84 -21.94 -12.88 -7.93
N GLU A 85 -21.85 -14.21 -7.94
CA GLU A 85 -22.98 -15.09 -8.31
C GLU A 85 -23.40 -16.00 -7.14
N GLU A 86 -22.45 -16.64 -6.49
CA GLU A 86 -22.66 -17.65 -5.46
C GLU A 86 -22.37 -17.12 -4.04
N ALA A 87 -22.81 -17.85 -3.01
CA ALA A 87 -22.54 -17.44 -1.63
C ALA A 87 -21.05 -17.58 -1.28
N ASP A 88 -20.39 -18.61 -1.83
CA ASP A 88 -18.98 -18.89 -1.59
C ASP A 88 -18.08 -17.75 -2.13
N ASP A 89 -18.51 -17.02 -3.16
CA ASP A 89 -17.79 -15.86 -3.71
C ASP A 89 -17.59 -14.75 -2.67
N TYR A 90 -18.56 -14.52 -1.78
CA TYR A 90 -18.47 -13.50 -0.74
C TYR A 90 -17.42 -13.85 0.31
N ASP A 91 -17.38 -15.12 0.73
CA ASP A 91 -16.41 -15.61 1.71
C ASP A 91 -14.98 -15.59 1.16
N GLU A 92 -14.79 -16.03 -0.09
CA GLU A 92 -13.49 -15.99 -0.77
C GLU A 92 -12.95 -14.56 -0.89
N ARG A 93 -13.79 -13.61 -1.32
CA ARG A 93 -13.40 -12.21 -1.45
C ARG A 93 -13.11 -11.56 -0.10
N ARG A 94 -13.91 -11.86 0.94
CA ARG A 94 -13.63 -11.39 2.31
C ARG A 94 -12.28 -11.90 2.81
N ALA A 95 -11.97 -13.18 2.58
CA ALA A 95 -10.69 -13.76 2.98
C ALA A 95 -9.51 -13.05 2.29
N LEU A 96 -9.62 -12.79 0.99
CA LEU A 96 -8.61 -12.08 0.21
C LEU A 96 -8.40 -10.64 0.72
N LEU A 97 -9.49 -9.90 0.99
CA LEU A 97 -9.43 -8.55 1.55
C LEU A 97 -8.77 -8.53 2.94
N GLU A 98 -9.04 -9.54 3.79
CA GLU A 98 -8.41 -9.67 5.10
C GLU A 98 -6.91 -10.00 4.96
N GLU A 99 -6.52 -10.90 4.05
CA GLU A 99 -5.11 -11.20 3.77
C GLU A 99 -4.35 -9.94 3.31
N TYR A 100 -4.96 -9.14 2.41
CA TYR A 100 -4.35 -7.90 1.96
C TYR A 100 -4.23 -6.87 3.07
N LYS A 101 -5.24 -6.75 3.93
CA LYS A 101 -5.22 -5.90 5.11
C LYS A 101 -4.10 -6.31 6.08
N GLU A 102 -4.03 -7.59 6.44
CA GLU A 102 -2.98 -8.12 7.33
C GLU A 102 -1.58 -7.85 6.78
N PHE A 103 -1.40 -7.99 5.46
CA PHE A 103 -0.15 -7.66 4.78
C PHE A 103 0.22 -6.17 4.93
N ASN A 104 -0.74 -5.26 4.72
CA ASN A 104 -0.51 -3.82 4.89
C ASN A 104 -0.20 -3.45 6.37
N GLU A 105 -0.86 -4.09 7.34
CA GLU A 105 -0.56 -3.93 8.76
C GLU A 105 0.86 -4.39 9.10
N GLN A 106 1.29 -5.53 8.54
CA GLN A 106 2.65 -6.05 8.69
C GLN A 106 3.68 -5.06 8.12
N MET A 107 3.47 -4.54 6.90
CA MET A 107 4.35 -3.56 6.29
C MET A 107 4.53 -2.30 7.16
N ILE A 108 3.45 -1.78 7.75
CA ILE A 108 3.51 -0.64 8.68
C ILE A 108 4.33 -1.00 9.92
N ALA A 109 4.09 -2.18 10.50
CA ALA A 109 4.78 -2.64 11.71
C ALA A 109 6.29 -2.81 11.49
N GLU A 110 6.68 -3.41 10.37
CA GLU A 110 8.07 -3.60 9.97
C GLU A 110 8.78 -2.27 9.77
N GLN A 111 8.16 -1.34 9.04
CA GLN A 111 8.77 -0.04 8.78
C GLN A 111 8.89 0.80 10.06
N LYS A 112 7.95 0.67 11.00
CA LYS A 112 8.03 1.26 12.34
C LYS A 112 9.19 0.67 13.16
N ASN A 113 9.52 -0.60 12.96
CA ASN A 113 10.65 -1.28 13.61
C ASN A 113 12.01 -1.03 12.93
N ARG A 114 12.03 -0.48 11.71
CA ARG A 114 13.26 -0.21 10.93
C ARG A 114 14.37 0.52 11.71
N PRO A 115 14.10 1.53 12.57
CA PRO A 115 15.15 2.16 13.37
C PRO A 115 15.87 1.21 14.34
N ALA A 116 15.18 0.18 14.84
CA ALA A 116 15.78 -0.84 15.71
C ALA A 116 16.63 -1.81 14.90
N GLU A 117 16.19 -2.21 13.71
CA GLU A 117 16.98 -3.06 12.80
C GLU A 117 18.24 -2.34 12.30
N VAL A 118 18.16 -1.03 12.00
CA VAL A 118 19.34 -0.20 11.71
C VAL A 118 20.34 -0.25 12.86
N LYS A 119 19.87 -0.08 14.10
CA LYS A 119 20.74 -0.13 15.28
C LYS A 119 21.45 -1.48 15.39
N LYS A 120 20.70 -2.58 15.21
CA LYS A 120 21.21 -3.95 15.24
C LYS A 120 22.23 -4.22 14.14
N ALA A 121 22.00 -3.72 12.92
CA ALA A 121 22.94 -3.82 11.81
C ALA A 121 24.26 -3.08 12.11
N LEU A 122 24.18 -1.89 12.71
CA LEU A 122 25.36 -1.14 13.14
C LEU A 122 26.12 -1.82 14.29
N ASP A 123 25.40 -2.46 15.21
CA ASP A 123 26.01 -3.24 16.30
C ASP A 123 26.81 -4.43 15.75
N GLN A 124 26.32 -5.13 14.72
CA GLN A 124 27.00 -6.27 14.12
C GLN A 124 28.36 -5.93 13.50
N ILE A 125 28.52 -4.71 12.99
CA ILE A 125 29.78 -4.23 12.43
C ILE A 125 30.66 -3.49 13.44
N ASN A 126 30.26 -3.45 14.72
CA ASN A 126 30.90 -2.67 15.79
C ASN A 126 31.08 -1.19 15.39
N TYR A 127 30.05 -0.57 14.80
CA TYR A 127 30.06 0.86 14.50
C TYR A 127 29.75 1.63 15.78
N GLU A 128 30.70 2.43 16.26
CA GLU A 128 30.68 3.07 17.58
C GLU A 128 31.10 4.55 17.52
N GLY A 129 31.02 5.24 18.66
CA GLY A 129 31.49 6.62 18.80
C GLY A 129 30.49 7.69 18.37
N ASP A 130 30.99 8.92 18.19
CA ASP A 130 30.16 10.08 17.81
C ASP A 130 29.67 9.97 16.36
N GLU A 131 30.48 9.42 15.45
CA GLU A 131 30.10 9.16 14.04
C GLU A 131 28.88 8.23 13.92
N ARG A 132 28.71 7.29 14.87
CA ARG A 132 27.51 6.47 14.97
C ARG A 132 26.26 7.30 15.26
N ARG A 133 26.33 8.23 16.21
CA ARG A 133 25.17 9.03 16.60
C ARG A 133 24.72 9.94 15.46
N ASP A 134 25.67 10.54 14.75
CA ASP A 134 25.38 11.38 13.59
C ASP A 134 24.76 10.57 12.46
N PHE A 135 25.30 9.38 12.18
CA PHE A 135 24.75 8.46 11.19
C PHE A 135 23.33 8.00 11.56
N GLU A 136 23.09 7.52 12.79
CA GLU A 136 21.76 7.12 13.27
C GLU A 136 20.76 8.29 13.20
N THR A 137 21.20 9.51 13.51
CA THR A 137 20.36 10.71 13.42
C THR A 137 19.98 11.01 11.97
N GLY A 138 20.94 10.91 11.05
CA GLY A 138 20.70 11.05 9.61
C GLY A 138 19.71 10.01 9.08
N VAL A 139 19.92 8.75 9.41
CA VAL A 139 19.02 7.65 9.02
C VAL A 139 17.63 7.83 9.60
N ARG A 140 17.49 8.14 10.91
CA ARG A 140 16.18 8.41 11.52
C ARG A 140 15.45 9.56 10.86
N ARG A 141 16.16 10.64 10.50
CA ARG A 141 15.55 11.77 9.79
C ARG A 141 15.07 11.37 8.39
N LYS A 142 15.83 10.57 7.64
CA LYS A 142 15.42 10.03 6.33
C LYS A 142 14.20 9.10 6.49
N LEU A 143 14.28 8.13 7.39
CA LEU A 143 13.21 7.19 7.67
C LEU A 143 11.92 7.90 8.11
N ALA A 144 11.98 8.92 8.97
CA ALA A 144 10.80 9.64 9.41
C ALA A 144 10.07 10.37 8.26
N LYS A 145 10.82 10.90 7.28
CA LYS A 145 10.26 11.55 6.09
C LYS A 145 9.56 10.56 5.17
N ILE A 146 10.08 9.35 5.05
CA ILE A 146 9.53 8.29 4.19
C ILE A 146 8.37 7.56 4.89
N PHE A 147 8.53 7.27 6.19
CA PHE A 147 7.59 6.44 6.95
C PHE A 147 6.21 7.07 7.05
N THR A 148 6.11 8.38 7.26
CA THR A 148 4.80 9.04 7.42
C THR A 148 3.91 8.88 6.19
N PRO A 149 4.35 9.27 4.97
CA PRO A 149 3.54 9.05 3.78
C PRO A 149 3.36 7.56 3.47
N PHE A 150 4.39 6.73 3.62
CA PHE A 150 4.27 5.27 3.44
C PHE A 150 3.16 4.66 4.33
N ALA A 151 3.20 4.92 5.64
CA ALA A 151 2.20 4.41 6.57
C ALA A 151 0.80 4.97 6.28
N THR A 152 0.71 6.19 5.74
CA THR A 152 -0.56 6.78 5.33
C THR A 152 -1.16 6.03 4.13
N ILE A 153 -0.35 5.70 3.12
CA ILE A 153 -0.78 4.90 1.96
C ILE A 153 -1.35 3.56 2.44
N ARG A 154 -0.56 2.82 3.23
CA ARG A 154 -0.94 1.50 3.76
C ARG A 154 -2.17 1.55 4.67
N GLN A 155 -2.34 2.64 5.44
CA GLN A 155 -3.55 2.83 6.22
C GLN A 155 -4.76 3.05 5.29
N CYS A 156 -4.64 3.83 4.21
CA CYS A 156 -5.73 3.96 3.25
C CYS A 156 -6.10 2.60 2.63
N ASP A 157 -5.12 1.76 2.28
CA ASP A 157 -5.38 0.39 1.78
C ASP A 157 -6.20 -0.44 2.77
N ILE A 158 -5.86 -0.37 4.07
CA ILE A 158 -6.59 -1.05 5.16
C ILE A 158 -8.04 -0.54 5.25
N GLU A 159 -8.24 0.79 5.23
CA GLU A 159 -9.59 1.37 5.34
C GLU A 159 -10.45 1.04 4.11
N ILE A 160 -9.84 0.98 2.92
CA ILE A 160 -10.49 0.53 1.69
C ILE A 160 -10.87 -0.95 1.83
N CYS A 161 -10.01 -1.83 2.35
CA CYS A 161 -10.38 -3.23 2.60
C CYS A 161 -11.59 -3.33 3.55
N ASP A 162 -11.58 -2.57 4.64
CA ASP A 162 -12.67 -2.56 5.62
C ASP A 162 -14.00 -2.05 4.99
N SER A 163 -13.95 -1.02 4.15
CA SER A 163 -15.11 -0.53 3.38
C SER A 163 -15.61 -1.55 2.36
N SER A 164 -14.70 -2.22 1.63
CA SER A 164 -15.05 -3.30 0.69
C SER A 164 -15.74 -4.48 1.38
N VAL A 165 -15.27 -4.88 2.57
CA VAL A 165 -15.94 -5.92 3.37
C VAL A 165 -17.34 -5.49 3.80
N ARG A 166 -17.54 -4.21 4.17
CA ARG A 166 -18.89 -3.70 4.48
C ARG A 166 -19.82 -3.74 3.28
N VAL A 167 -19.33 -3.39 2.08
CA VAL A 167 -20.09 -3.51 0.84
C VAL A 167 -20.44 -4.99 0.57
N LEU A 168 -19.49 -5.92 0.69
CA LEU A 168 -19.76 -7.35 0.50
C LEU A 168 -20.83 -7.86 1.47
N ASN A 169 -20.77 -7.48 2.75
CA ASN A 169 -21.79 -7.86 3.73
C ASN A 169 -23.17 -7.29 3.37
N MET A 170 -23.23 -6.02 2.95
CA MET A 170 -24.47 -5.39 2.51
C MET A 170 -25.05 -6.10 1.28
N LEU A 171 -24.23 -6.42 0.28
CA LEU A 171 -24.65 -7.15 -0.93
C LEU A 171 -25.11 -8.58 -0.63
N GLU A 172 -24.52 -9.23 0.37
CA GLU A 172 -24.97 -10.55 0.83
C GLU A 172 -26.31 -10.47 1.57
N GLU A 173 -26.47 -9.48 2.45
CA GLU A 173 -27.71 -9.27 3.21
C GLU A 173 -28.89 -8.88 2.32
N SER A 174 -28.64 -8.12 1.25
CA SER A 174 -29.61 -7.70 0.24
C SER A 174 -29.72 -8.66 -0.96
N LYS A 175 -29.22 -9.90 -0.83
CA LYS A 175 -29.21 -10.85 -1.94
C LYS A 175 -30.62 -11.08 -2.51
N GLY A 176 -30.75 -10.88 -3.83
CA GLY A 176 -32.01 -10.99 -4.56
C GLY A 176 -32.85 -9.72 -4.59
N THR A 177 -32.40 -8.63 -3.94
CA THR A 177 -32.98 -7.28 -4.05
C THR A 177 -31.98 -6.27 -4.62
N TRP A 178 -30.92 -6.77 -5.26
CA TRP A 178 -30.03 -6.01 -6.11
C TRP A 178 -29.68 -6.83 -7.37
N GLU A 179 -29.32 -6.13 -8.45
CA GLU A 179 -28.80 -6.74 -9.68
C GLU A 179 -27.64 -5.92 -10.25
N TRP A 180 -26.80 -6.58 -11.05
CA TRP A 180 -25.76 -5.92 -11.82
C TRP A 180 -26.30 -5.41 -13.15
N ASP A 181 -26.22 -4.11 -13.38
CA ASP A 181 -26.58 -3.48 -14.65
C ASP A 181 -25.37 -3.41 -15.57
N THR A 182 -25.28 -4.37 -16.48
CA THR A 182 -24.16 -4.48 -17.43
C THR A 182 -24.09 -3.31 -18.43
N GLU A 183 -25.21 -2.63 -18.71
CA GLU A 183 -25.21 -1.51 -19.66
C GLU A 183 -24.54 -0.28 -19.05
N ASN A 184 -24.75 -0.07 -17.76
CA ASN A 184 -24.30 1.13 -17.04
C ASN A 184 -23.19 0.87 -16.01
N ASP A 185 -22.67 -0.37 -15.95
CA ASP A 185 -21.55 -0.78 -15.09
C ASP A 185 -21.77 -0.43 -13.61
N GLN A 186 -22.97 -0.74 -13.09
CA GLN A 186 -23.41 -0.33 -11.75
C GLN A 186 -24.27 -1.38 -11.05
N ILE A 187 -24.32 -1.29 -9.71
CA ILE A 187 -25.27 -2.03 -8.90
C ILE A 187 -26.61 -1.28 -8.85
N LEU A 188 -27.71 -1.98 -9.14
CA LEU A 188 -29.07 -1.50 -8.95
C LEU A 188 -29.67 -2.15 -7.71
N PHE A 189 -30.12 -1.36 -6.75
CA PHE A 189 -30.85 -1.83 -5.57
C PHE A 189 -32.35 -1.57 -5.72
N GLU A 190 -33.18 -2.46 -5.15
CA GLU A 190 -34.64 -2.25 -5.07
C GLU A 190 -35.05 -1.31 -3.91
N ASN A 191 -34.17 -1.11 -2.92
CA ASN A 191 -34.45 -0.37 -1.69
C ASN A 191 -33.55 0.88 -1.57
N ASP A 192 -34.15 2.02 -1.24
CA ASP A 192 -33.46 3.31 -1.06
C ASP A 192 -32.44 3.26 0.09
N ASP A 193 -32.71 2.52 1.17
CA ASP A 193 -31.78 2.42 2.31
C ASP A 193 -30.44 1.76 1.90
N ASP A 194 -30.50 0.74 1.03
CA ASP A 194 -29.30 0.04 0.53
C ASP A 194 -28.51 0.95 -0.43
N ILE A 195 -29.20 1.77 -1.24
CA ILE A 195 -28.59 2.79 -2.08
C ILE A 195 -27.84 3.82 -1.22
N GLU A 196 -28.44 4.28 -0.13
CA GLU A 196 -27.80 5.25 0.78
C GLU A 196 -26.56 4.66 1.45
N LEU A 197 -26.63 3.42 1.94
CA LEU A 197 -25.49 2.73 2.55
C LEU A 197 -24.35 2.50 1.56
N PHE A 198 -24.67 2.01 0.36
CA PHE A 198 -23.69 1.81 -0.70
C PHE A 198 -22.98 3.12 -1.06
N ASN A 199 -23.74 4.19 -1.30
CA ASN A 199 -23.17 5.49 -1.64
C ASN A 199 -22.30 6.08 -0.52
N ALA A 200 -22.64 5.81 0.75
CA ALA A 200 -21.81 6.22 1.87
C ALA A 200 -20.45 5.51 1.87
N GLU A 201 -20.41 4.21 1.56
CA GLU A 201 -19.15 3.49 1.43
C GLU A 201 -18.35 3.95 0.19
N MET A 202 -19.01 4.25 -0.94
CA MET A 202 -18.32 4.79 -2.12
C MET A 202 -17.68 6.16 -1.83
N ALA A 203 -18.35 7.01 -1.05
CA ALA A 203 -17.77 8.29 -0.63
C ALA A 203 -16.53 8.11 0.26
N LEU A 204 -16.51 7.08 1.12
CA LEU A 204 -15.32 6.75 1.92
C LEU A 204 -14.17 6.27 1.03
N PHE A 205 -14.46 5.46 0.00
CA PHE A 205 -13.45 5.08 -0.98
C PHE A 205 -12.80 6.28 -1.67
N ASP A 206 -13.60 7.22 -2.16
CA ASP A 206 -13.09 8.46 -2.78
C ASP A 206 -12.20 9.25 -1.82
N GLU A 207 -12.61 9.38 -0.55
CA GLU A 207 -11.82 10.06 0.49
C GLU A 207 -10.46 9.37 0.69
N PHE A 208 -10.45 8.05 0.82
CA PHE A 208 -9.22 7.29 1.05
C PHE A 208 -8.30 7.26 -0.17
N ALA A 209 -8.87 7.17 -1.38
CA ALA A 209 -8.11 7.23 -2.63
C ALA A 209 -7.44 8.61 -2.81
N MET A 210 -8.15 9.71 -2.54
CA MET A 210 -7.56 11.05 -2.57
C MET A 210 -6.40 11.19 -1.58
N LYS A 211 -6.61 10.75 -0.34
CA LYS A 211 -5.59 10.78 0.71
C LYS A 211 -4.38 9.90 0.36
N GLN A 212 -4.62 8.75 -0.28
CA GLN A 212 -3.56 7.88 -0.78
C GLN A 212 -2.74 8.57 -1.86
N ALA A 213 -3.36 9.19 -2.85
CA ALA A 213 -2.68 9.91 -3.93
C ALA A 213 -1.82 11.09 -3.41
N GLU A 214 -2.32 11.85 -2.43
CA GLU A 214 -1.53 12.88 -1.75
C GLU A 214 -0.31 12.30 -1.03
N ALA A 215 -0.49 11.19 -0.32
CA ALA A 215 0.59 10.51 0.39
C ALA A 215 1.62 9.89 -0.58
N GLN A 216 1.20 9.33 -1.71
CA GLN A 216 2.08 8.85 -2.77
C GLN A 216 2.94 9.99 -3.33
N SER A 217 2.33 11.14 -3.61
CA SER A 217 3.06 12.34 -4.07
C SER A 217 4.13 12.75 -3.05
N ALA A 218 3.78 12.80 -1.76
CA ALA A 218 4.72 13.12 -0.69
C ALA A 218 5.82 12.05 -0.51
N LEU A 219 5.51 10.77 -0.73
CA LEU A 219 6.48 9.68 -0.66
C LEU A 219 7.53 9.82 -1.78
N VAL A 220 7.10 10.10 -3.00
CA VAL A 220 7.98 10.29 -4.16
C VAL A 220 8.91 11.50 -3.95
N GLU A 221 8.39 12.60 -3.43
CA GLU A 221 9.21 13.76 -3.04
C GLU A 221 10.21 13.45 -1.92
N ALA A 222 9.87 12.54 -1.01
CA ALA A 222 10.77 12.15 0.08
C ALA A 222 11.89 11.18 -0.37
N ILE A 223 11.67 10.44 -1.45
CA ILE A 223 12.63 9.49 -2.03
C ILE A 223 13.59 10.17 -3.02
N ARG A 224 13.13 11.18 -3.76
CA ARG A 224 13.94 11.99 -4.70
C ARG A 224 14.87 12.99 -3.99
#